data_AF-A0A8H5XFL1-F1
#
_entry.id   AF-A0A8H5XFL1-F1
#
_cell.length_a   1.000
_cell.length_b   1.000
_cell.length_c   1.000
_cell.angle_alpha   90.00
_cell.angle_beta   90.00
_cell.angle_gamma   90.00
#
_symmetry.space_group_name_H-M   'P 1'
#
loop_
_entity.id
_entity.type
_entity.pdbx_description
1 polymer ?
#
loop_
_entity_poly.entity_id
_entity_poly.type
_entity_poly.pdbx_seq_one_letter_code
_entity_poly.pdbx_strand_id
1 'polypeptide(L)'
;MSAPRPVSRCLLRSSRVLSRSQVRPARSNLSIATISATSSITRRTSTAVWSGARVPMPSRAFSTTSRLRDDDEDFDPASVERESDEVDVCIVGAGPAGLSAAIRLKQLANEAGNEDFRVLVLEKAGDLGAHILSGAVIQPTSINELIPDWLDENNPNRFEHATPAGSDRMRFLTKNSAIPLPAPPQMNNHGNYIVSLNQFVKWLGERAEEIGVEVYPGFAASEVVYASDGSVKGVATNDLGVGRDGKPKETFERGMEFHARVTMFGEGCHGSLSKQVINKFDLRRDSQHQTYGLGVKEVWEIDPAKFEKGLVVHTMGYPLPKDVYGGSFMYHFGENLVQIGLVVSLDYSNPWMSPYQEFQKLKRHPLFRDVLEGGKCISYGARALNEGGFQSIPKVAFPGGALIGDSAGFVNVPKVKGTHNAMKSGMLAAEAAWTAISEKTDEGTIFLYDYENKLRDSPIWKELKEVRNMRPSFHTPLGLYGCIMYSGLEAYILKGRVPWTLKHKTPDHAATLPADKVRKIEYEKPDGKLTFDILTSVSRTGTNHEEDQPVHLQVKDWDAHTESTYPPFKGLENRFCPAGVYEYVEDESKPHGVRFQINAQNCIHCKTCDIKAPHQDINWQVPQGGEGPKYYMT
;
A
#
# COMPACT_ATOMS: atom_id res chain seq x y z
N MET A 1 5.05 64.93 28.33
CA MET A 1 6.47 65.34 28.36
C MET A 1 7.30 64.25 27.71
N SER A 2 8.28 64.47 26.83
CA SER A 2 8.43 65.49 25.78
C SER A 2 9.41 64.90 24.74
N ALA A 3 9.08 64.94 23.45
CA ALA A 3 10.10 64.80 22.40
C ALA A 3 10.95 66.08 22.34
N PRO A 4 12.10 66.07 21.62
CA PRO A 4 12.02 66.62 20.26
C PRO A 4 12.95 65.99 19.18
N ARG A 5 12.41 65.84 17.96
CA ARG A 5 13.09 66.09 16.66
C ARG A 5 13.11 67.63 16.43
N PRO A 6 13.87 68.30 15.51
CA PRO A 6 14.04 68.04 14.05
C PRO A 6 15.54 68.17 13.60
N VAL A 7 16.02 68.42 12.36
CA VAL A 7 15.45 68.98 11.11
C VAL A 7 16.05 68.33 9.83
N SER A 8 15.19 68.24 8.81
CA SER A 8 15.37 67.89 7.39
C SER A 8 16.32 68.76 6.54
N ARG A 9 16.60 68.30 5.31
CA ARG A 9 16.14 69.05 4.11
C ARG A 9 15.85 68.16 2.90
N CYS A 10 14.89 68.61 2.11
CA CYS A 10 14.29 67.96 0.94
C CYS A 10 14.58 68.81 -0.30
N LEU A 11 14.55 68.21 -1.51
CA LEU A 11 14.13 68.94 -2.71
C LEU A 11 13.49 67.99 -3.73
N LEU A 12 12.26 68.33 -4.13
CA LEU A 12 11.53 67.67 -5.22
C LEU A 12 11.87 68.32 -6.57
N ARG A 13 11.71 67.56 -7.66
CA ARG A 13 10.84 68.01 -8.76
C ARG A 13 10.37 66.85 -9.64
N SER A 14 9.17 67.02 -10.19
CA SER A 14 8.48 66.06 -11.05
C SER A 14 8.28 66.63 -12.45
N SER A 15 8.13 65.75 -13.45
CA SER A 15 7.23 65.98 -14.57
C SER A 15 6.76 64.65 -15.18
N ARG A 16 5.56 64.66 -15.75
CA ARG A 16 4.86 63.50 -16.35
C ARG A 16 5.02 63.51 -17.88
N VAL A 17 4.54 62.45 -18.55
CA VAL A 17 3.57 62.45 -19.70
C VAL A 17 3.93 61.53 -20.90
N LEU A 18 2.89 60.81 -21.41
CA LEU A 18 2.67 60.18 -22.75
C LEU A 18 3.18 58.75 -23.14
N SER A 19 2.30 57.77 -22.91
CA SER A 19 1.66 56.78 -23.81
C SER A 19 2.17 56.39 -25.23
N ARG A 20 1.91 55.10 -25.58
CA ARG A 20 1.80 54.43 -26.92
C ARG A 20 3.14 54.19 -27.68
N SER A 21 3.35 53.09 -28.43
CA SER A 21 2.51 51.91 -28.77
C SER A 21 3.32 50.74 -29.37
N GLN A 22 2.82 49.50 -29.23
CA GLN A 22 2.98 48.29 -30.09
C GLN A 22 4.38 47.77 -30.49
N VAL A 23 4.61 46.46 -30.30
CA VAL A 23 4.74 45.41 -31.37
C VAL A 23 4.84 44.02 -30.71
N ARG A 24 4.27 42.97 -31.34
CA ARG A 24 4.43 41.53 -30.98
C ARG A 24 5.27 40.83 -32.06
N PRO A 25 5.99 39.74 -31.74
CA PRO A 25 6.27 38.64 -32.68
C PRO A 25 5.23 37.52 -32.58
N ALA A 26 5.11 36.71 -33.63
CA ALA A 26 3.99 35.79 -33.84
C ALA A 26 4.31 34.31 -33.55
N ARG A 27 3.25 33.52 -33.34
CA ARG A 27 3.27 32.05 -33.46
C ARG A 27 3.08 31.65 -34.92
N SER A 28 3.78 30.62 -35.38
CA SER A 28 3.55 29.97 -36.67
C SER A 28 2.91 28.59 -36.48
N ASN A 29 1.60 28.48 -36.75
CA ASN A 29 0.97 27.20 -37.05
C ASN A 29 0.94 27.03 -38.57
N LEU A 30 1.26 25.83 -39.06
CA LEU A 30 0.99 25.41 -40.44
C LEU A 30 0.30 24.05 -40.41
N SER A 31 -0.77 23.92 -41.19
CA SER A 31 -1.64 22.75 -41.27
C SER A 31 -2.35 22.76 -42.63
N ILE A 32 -2.88 21.61 -43.05
CA ILE A 32 -3.65 21.39 -44.31
C ILE A 32 -2.69 21.27 -45.53
N ALA A 33 -2.78 20.29 -46.44
CA ALA A 33 -3.91 19.42 -46.80
C ALA A 33 -3.58 17.91 -46.96
N THR A 34 -4.56 17.07 -46.64
CA THR A 34 -4.76 15.69 -47.13
C THR A 34 -5.27 15.66 -48.58
N ILE A 35 -5.07 14.53 -49.29
CA ILE A 35 -6.16 13.79 -50.00
C ILE A 35 -5.68 12.39 -50.50
N SER A 36 -6.60 11.42 -50.38
CA SER A 36 -6.70 10.05 -50.91
C SER A 36 -5.92 9.74 -52.21
N ALA A 37 -5.15 8.65 -52.33
CA ALA A 37 -5.52 7.22 -52.38
C ALA A 37 -6.11 6.74 -53.72
N THR A 38 -5.52 5.70 -54.32
CA THR A 38 -6.19 4.51 -54.91
C THR A 38 -5.18 3.51 -55.48
N SER A 39 -5.54 2.23 -55.45
CA SER A 39 -4.79 1.11 -56.01
C SER A 39 -5.14 0.87 -57.48
N SER A 40 -4.20 0.32 -58.27
CA SER A 40 -4.57 -0.54 -59.40
C SER A 40 -3.51 -1.61 -59.66
N ILE A 41 -3.99 -2.82 -59.92
CA ILE A 41 -3.22 -4.01 -60.29
C ILE A 41 -3.36 -4.19 -61.80
N THR A 42 -2.29 -4.48 -62.54
CA THR A 42 -2.32 -5.58 -63.53
C THR A 42 -0.94 -5.99 -64.07
N ARG A 43 -0.84 -7.29 -64.35
CA ARG A 43 0.34 -8.01 -64.88
C ARG A 43 0.79 -7.49 -66.25
N ARG A 44 2.10 -7.65 -66.52
CA ARG A 44 2.53 -8.36 -67.74
C ARG A 44 3.83 -9.13 -67.54
N THR A 45 3.85 -10.35 -68.06
CA THR A 45 4.96 -11.30 -68.03
C THR A 45 5.84 -11.15 -69.27
N SER A 46 7.16 -11.23 -69.12
CA SER A 46 8.04 -11.71 -70.20
C SER A 46 9.27 -12.40 -69.62
N THR A 47 9.53 -13.61 -70.10
CA THR A 47 10.70 -14.43 -69.78
C THR A 47 11.90 -14.01 -70.63
N ALA A 48 13.08 -13.87 -70.03
CA ALA A 48 14.35 -13.88 -70.75
C ALA A 48 15.39 -14.64 -69.91
N VAL A 49 15.86 -15.78 -70.44
CA VAL A 49 16.92 -16.59 -69.84
C VAL A 49 18.27 -16.07 -70.33
N TRP A 50 19.18 -15.72 -69.43
CA TRP A 50 20.59 -15.54 -69.76
C TRP A 50 21.46 -16.25 -68.71
N SER A 51 22.31 -17.16 -69.20
CA SER A 51 23.24 -17.98 -68.41
C SER A 51 24.59 -17.26 -68.27
N GLY A 52 25.09 -17.11 -67.04
CA GLY A 52 26.40 -16.50 -66.77
C GLY A 52 27.04 -17.03 -65.49
N ALA A 53 28.26 -17.57 -65.63
CA ALA A 53 29.15 -18.20 -64.65
C ALA A 53 29.02 -17.90 -63.14
N ARG A 54 29.26 -18.94 -62.33
CA ARG A 54 29.27 -18.93 -60.86
C ARG A 54 30.57 -18.30 -60.30
N VAL A 55 30.43 -17.56 -59.20
CA VAL A 55 31.51 -17.32 -58.21
C VAL A 55 31.06 -17.96 -56.89
N PRO A 56 31.89 -18.78 -56.21
CA PRO A 56 31.47 -19.46 -54.99
C PRO A 56 31.52 -18.52 -53.78
N MET A 57 30.35 -18.14 -53.24
CA MET A 57 30.29 -17.64 -51.86
C MET A 57 30.27 -18.81 -50.87
N PRO A 58 30.96 -18.70 -49.72
CA PRO A 58 30.97 -19.74 -48.71
C PRO A 58 29.61 -19.80 -48.00
N SER A 59 28.79 -20.80 -48.34
CA SER A 59 27.60 -21.12 -47.55
C SER A 59 28.02 -21.66 -46.18
N ARG A 60 27.97 -20.81 -45.15
CA ARG A 60 27.87 -21.32 -43.78
C ARG A 60 26.57 -22.10 -43.69
N ALA A 61 26.66 -23.42 -43.55
CA ALA A 61 25.52 -24.24 -43.21
C ALA A 61 25.07 -23.84 -41.81
N PHE A 62 23.97 -23.08 -41.72
CA PHE A 62 23.23 -22.98 -40.47
C PHE A 62 22.65 -24.37 -40.20
N SER A 63 23.32 -25.13 -39.33
CA SER A 63 22.75 -26.30 -38.71
C SER A 63 21.64 -25.84 -37.77
N THR A 64 20.45 -25.62 -38.31
CA THR A 64 19.22 -25.59 -37.53
C THR A 64 18.94 -27.02 -37.06
N THR A 65 19.72 -27.48 -36.09
CA THR A 65 19.27 -28.52 -35.18
C THR A 65 18.18 -27.90 -34.32
N SER A 66 16.96 -27.84 -34.86
CA SER A 66 15.78 -27.89 -34.02
C SER A 66 15.87 -29.24 -33.30
N ARG A 67 16.42 -29.22 -32.08
CA ARG A 67 16.02 -30.22 -31.11
C ARG A 67 14.53 -29.99 -30.93
N LEU A 68 13.73 -30.83 -31.60
CA LEU A 68 12.40 -31.13 -31.12
C LEU A 68 12.63 -31.57 -29.68
N ARG A 69 12.22 -30.73 -28.75
CA ARG A 69 12.17 -31.09 -27.34
C ARG A 69 11.07 -32.14 -27.26
N ASP A 70 11.37 -33.32 -26.77
CA ASP A 70 10.31 -34.30 -26.51
C ASP A 70 9.37 -33.67 -25.48
N ASP A 71 8.07 -33.64 -25.79
CA ASP A 71 7.02 -33.06 -24.94
C ASP A 71 6.82 -33.84 -23.62
N ASP A 72 7.58 -34.93 -23.41
CA ASP A 72 7.53 -35.86 -22.28
C ASP A 72 8.66 -35.66 -21.24
N GLU A 73 9.61 -34.73 -21.42
CA GLU A 73 10.56 -34.36 -20.34
C GLU A 73 9.96 -33.26 -19.44
N ASP A 74 9.36 -33.67 -18.30
CA ASP A 74 8.98 -32.76 -17.20
C ASP A 74 10.21 -31.97 -16.73
N PHE A 75 10.33 -30.72 -17.18
CA PHE A 75 11.34 -29.78 -16.71
C PHE A 75 11.10 -29.46 -15.24
N ASP A 76 12.07 -29.78 -14.40
CA ASP A 76 12.07 -29.39 -13.00
C ASP A 76 12.66 -27.97 -12.85
N PRO A 77 11.87 -26.95 -12.47
CA PRO A 77 12.37 -25.60 -12.24
C PRO A 77 13.41 -25.50 -11.12
N ALA A 78 13.47 -26.49 -10.21
CA ALA A 78 14.49 -26.56 -9.16
C ALA A 78 15.85 -27.07 -9.66
N SER A 79 15.93 -27.60 -10.88
CA SER A 79 17.21 -27.98 -11.52
C SER A 79 17.98 -26.79 -12.13
N VAL A 80 17.34 -25.63 -12.24
CA VAL A 80 17.96 -24.39 -12.72
C VAL A 80 18.58 -23.65 -11.54
N GLU A 81 19.90 -23.45 -11.61
CA GLU A 81 20.65 -22.63 -10.64
C GLU A 81 20.15 -21.17 -10.68
N ARG A 82 19.97 -20.56 -9.50
CA ARG A 82 19.59 -19.15 -9.39
C ARG A 82 20.83 -18.27 -9.48
N GLU A 83 20.76 -17.22 -10.27
CA GLU A 83 21.72 -16.11 -10.13
C GLU A 83 21.56 -15.45 -8.77
N SER A 84 22.67 -14.99 -8.19
CA SER A 84 22.68 -14.36 -6.87
C SER A 84 23.53 -13.11 -6.84
N ASP A 85 23.06 -12.07 -6.14
CA ASP A 85 23.80 -10.85 -5.83
C ASP A 85 24.03 -10.72 -4.31
N GLU A 86 25.15 -10.08 -3.92
CA GLU A 86 25.55 -9.88 -2.53
C GLU A 86 25.50 -8.40 -2.14
N VAL A 87 24.76 -8.07 -1.08
CA VAL A 87 24.59 -6.72 -0.55
C VAL A 87 24.79 -6.67 0.96
N ASP A 88 25.09 -5.50 1.53
CA ASP A 88 25.13 -5.37 3.00
C ASP A 88 23.72 -5.46 3.59
N VAL A 89 22.75 -4.75 2.99
CA VAL A 89 21.36 -4.74 3.46
C VAL A 89 20.38 -4.84 2.30
N CYS A 90 19.51 -5.87 2.35
CA CYS A 90 18.35 -6.01 1.47
C CYS A 90 17.07 -5.62 2.21
N ILE A 91 16.22 -4.81 1.58
CA ILE A 91 14.98 -4.29 2.15
C ILE A 91 13.81 -4.70 1.26
N VAL A 92 12.85 -5.44 1.82
CA VAL A 92 11.68 -5.92 1.09
C VAL A 92 10.52 -4.93 1.28
N GLY A 93 10.18 -4.19 0.23
CA GLY A 93 9.07 -3.26 0.14
C GLY A 93 9.50 -1.79 0.22
N ALA A 94 9.29 -1.03 -0.85
CA ALA A 94 9.60 0.40 -0.94
C ALA A 94 8.48 1.28 -0.35
N GLY A 95 7.88 0.84 0.77
CA GLY A 95 6.98 1.67 1.56
C GLY A 95 7.73 2.72 2.39
N PRO A 96 7.01 3.61 3.11
CA PRO A 96 7.65 4.64 3.94
C PRO A 96 8.65 4.10 4.97
N ALA A 97 8.44 2.89 5.51
CA ALA A 97 9.41 2.26 6.41
C ALA A 97 10.69 1.82 5.67
N GLY A 98 10.55 1.12 4.54
CA GLY A 98 11.68 0.59 3.78
C GLY A 98 12.56 1.70 3.21
N LEU A 99 11.96 2.71 2.58
CA LEU A 99 12.71 3.85 2.06
C LEU A 99 13.35 4.68 3.17
N SER A 100 12.70 4.88 4.33
CA SER A 100 13.35 5.55 5.46
C SER A 100 14.51 4.74 6.07
N ALA A 101 14.43 3.42 6.08
CA ALA A 101 15.55 2.57 6.48
C ALA A 101 16.70 2.68 5.47
N ALA A 102 16.39 2.61 4.17
CA ALA A 102 17.39 2.68 3.10
C ALA A 102 18.14 4.02 3.10
N ILE A 103 17.38 5.14 3.14
CA ILE A 103 17.94 6.49 3.19
C ILE A 103 18.83 6.64 4.43
N ARG A 104 18.35 6.21 5.61
CA ARG A 104 19.10 6.37 6.86
C ARG A 104 20.37 5.51 6.89
N LEU A 105 20.34 4.29 6.35
CA LEU A 105 21.53 3.46 6.20
C LEU A 105 22.58 4.13 5.31
N LYS A 106 22.17 4.63 4.14
CA LYS A 106 23.11 5.20 3.18
C LYS A 106 23.64 6.57 3.63
N GLN A 107 22.83 7.36 4.36
CA GLN A 107 23.32 8.53 5.11
C GLN A 107 24.46 8.15 6.08
N LEU A 108 24.25 7.16 6.96
CA LEU A 108 25.26 6.72 7.94
C LEU A 108 26.53 6.18 7.27
N ALA A 109 26.39 5.42 6.18
CA ALA A 109 27.52 4.89 5.42
C ALA A 109 28.34 6.01 4.75
N ASN A 110 27.67 6.96 4.10
CA ASN A 110 28.32 8.10 3.45
C ASN A 110 28.97 9.04 4.50
N GLU A 111 28.33 9.28 5.65
CA GLU A 111 28.90 10.01 6.80
C GLU A 111 30.18 9.35 7.35
N ALA A 112 30.26 8.02 7.28
CA ALA A 112 31.44 7.24 7.66
C ALA A 112 32.49 7.08 6.55
N GLY A 113 32.23 7.60 5.34
CA GLY A 113 33.12 7.43 4.18
C GLY A 113 33.11 6.03 3.55
N ASN A 114 32.08 5.22 3.82
CA ASN A 114 31.90 3.89 3.24
C ASN A 114 30.93 3.95 2.03
N GLU A 115 31.41 4.51 0.92
CA GLU A 115 30.62 4.66 -0.32
C GLU A 115 30.23 3.31 -0.94
N ASP A 116 31.06 2.27 -0.73
CA ASP A 116 30.85 0.91 -1.23
C ASP A 116 29.72 0.13 -0.50
N PHE A 117 29.19 0.66 0.61
CA PHE A 117 28.13 -0.01 1.37
C PHE A 117 26.83 -0.16 0.55
N ARG A 118 26.46 -1.40 0.21
CA ARG A 118 25.33 -1.67 -0.70
C ARG A 118 24.01 -1.83 0.04
N VAL A 119 23.05 -0.96 -0.28
CA VAL A 119 21.69 -0.97 0.26
C VAL A 119 20.71 -1.12 -0.89
N LEU A 120 19.98 -2.22 -0.90
CA LEU A 120 19.08 -2.62 -1.98
C LEU A 120 17.63 -2.70 -1.48
N VAL A 121 16.69 -2.19 -2.27
CA VAL A 121 15.25 -2.17 -1.97
C VAL A 121 14.47 -2.85 -3.09
N LEU A 122 13.85 -3.99 -2.79
CA LEU A 122 12.96 -4.70 -3.72
C LEU A 122 11.51 -4.23 -3.54
N GLU A 123 10.83 -3.84 -4.63
CA GLU A 123 9.41 -3.49 -4.60
C GLU A 123 8.63 -4.23 -5.70
N LYS A 124 7.48 -4.79 -5.32
CA LYS A 124 6.62 -5.56 -6.23
C LYS A 124 5.91 -4.68 -7.26
N ALA A 125 5.64 -3.42 -6.93
CA ALA A 125 4.97 -2.45 -7.79
C ALA A 125 5.86 -2.12 -9.00
N GLY A 126 5.31 -2.14 -10.22
CA GLY A 126 6.06 -1.80 -11.44
C GLY A 126 6.57 -0.36 -11.47
N ASP A 127 5.93 0.53 -10.73
CA ASP A 127 6.39 1.89 -10.45
C ASP A 127 6.36 2.14 -8.94
N LEU A 128 7.34 2.90 -8.42
CA LEU A 128 7.35 3.30 -7.01
C LEU A 128 6.08 4.08 -6.64
N GLY A 129 5.49 3.69 -5.51
CA GLY A 129 4.22 4.24 -5.03
C GLY A 129 2.96 3.57 -5.60
N ALA A 130 3.02 2.79 -6.68
CA ALA A 130 1.81 2.29 -7.35
C ALA A 130 0.97 1.29 -6.51
N HIS A 131 1.58 0.63 -5.52
CA HIS A 131 0.88 -0.21 -4.52
C HIS A 131 0.54 0.51 -3.19
N ILE A 132 0.84 1.81 -3.08
CA ILE A 132 0.63 2.57 -1.84
C ILE A 132 -0.77 3.18 -1.81
N LEU A 133 -1.47 2.98 -0.70
CA LEU A 133 -2.80 3.52 -0.47
C LEU A 133 -2.99 3.92 0.99
N SER A 134 -3.41 5.15 1.24
CA SER A 134 -3.61 5.67 2.59
C SER A 134 -4.58 6.85 2.67
N GLY A 135 -5.12 7.08 3.87
CA GLY A 135 -5.73 8.36 4.23
C GLY A 135 -4.71 9.50 4.31
N ALA A 136 -3.44 9.21 4.60
CA ALA A 136 -2.32 10.14 4.33
C ALA A 136 -2.43 11.57 4.92
N VAL A 137 -3.00 11.73 6.13
CA VAL A 137 -2.69 12.89 6.98
C VAL A 137 -1.42 12.58 7.75
N ILE A 138 -0.27 12.99 7.21
CA ILE A 138 1.05 12.64 7.73
C ILE A 138 1.47 13.58 8.87
N GLN A 139 1.99 12.98 9.94
CA GLN A 139 2.66 13.71 11.02
C GLN A 139 4.14 13.87 10.64
N PRO A 140 4.67 15.09 10.47
CA PRO A 140 5.96 15.30 9.80
C PRO A 140 7.18 14.97 10.66
N THR A 141 6.99 14.55 11.93
CA THR A 141 8.08 14.37 12.91
C THR A 141 9.23 13.50 12.42
N SER A 142 8.95 12.48 11.60
CA SER A 142 9.96 11.52 11.14
C SER A 142 10.58 11.93 9.80
N ILE A 143 9.84 12.60 8.92
CA ILE A 143 10.43 13.16 7.70
C ILE A 143 11.29 14.38 8.02
N ASN A 144 10.90 15.24 8.97
CA ASN A 144 11.72 16.34 9.47
C ASN A 144 13.04 15.87 10.12
N GLU A 145 13.12 14.61 10.57
CA GLU A 145 14.34 14.02 11.11
C GLU A 145 15.22 13.41 10.00
N LEU A 146 14.61 12.79 8.99
CA LEU A 146 15.30 12.10 7.89
C LEU A 146 15.79 13.05 6.78
N ILE A 147 14.94 14.02 6.40
CA ILE A 147 15.16 15.03 5.34
C ILE A 147 14.59 16.36 5.88
N PRO A 148 15.35 17.13 6.69
CA PRO A 148 14.83 18.29 7.41
C PRO A 148 14.26 19.41 6.53
N ASP A 149 14.75 19.52 5.30
CA ASP A 149 14.44 20.55 4.31
C ASP A 149 13.44 20.09 3.23
N TRP A 150 12.71 18.98 3.47
CA TRP A 150 11.78 18.37 2.50
C TRP A 150 10.66 19.27 1.96
N LEU A 151 10.41 20.44 2.56
CA LEU A 151 9.48 21.47 2.08
C LEU A 151 10.14 22.84 1.83
N ASP A 152 11.45 22.99 2.03
CA ASP A 152 12.13 24.28 1.89
C ASP A 152 12.11 24.72 0.42
N GLU A 153 11.64 25.94 0.14
CA GLU A 153 11.58 26.51 -1.22
C GLU A 153 12.96 26.59 -1.90
N ASN A 154 14.05 26.59 -1.12
CA ASN A 154 15.42 26.57 -1.62
C ASN A 154 15.92 25.16 -1.98
N ASN A 155 15.25 24.10 -1.52
CA ASN A 155 15.56 22.73 -1.92
C ASN A 155 14.89 22.45 -3.30
N PRO A 156 15.67 22.26 -4.38
CA PRO A 156 15.11 21.99 -5.71
C PRO A 156 14.37 20.64 -5.78
N ASN A 157 14.69 19.73 -4.86
CA ASN A 157 14.16 18.38 -4.75
C ASN A 157 13.09 18.27 -3.63
N ARG A 158 12.54 19.39 -3.13
CA ARG A 158 11.47 19.40 -2.12
C ARG A 158 10.20 18.72 -2.61
N PHE A 159 9.38 18.24 -1.68
CA PHE A 159 8.08 17.64 -1.98
C PHE A 159 7.01 18.72 -2.21
N GLU A 160 6.58 18.90 -3.46
CA GLU A 160 5.66 20.00 -3.83
C GLU A 160 4.17 19.72 -3.51
N HIS A 161 3.79 18.47 -3.22
CA HIS A 161 2.38 18.05 -3.14
C HIS A 161 1.82 17.98 -1.70
N ALA A 162 2.35 18.80 -0.79
CA ALA A 162 1.87 18.90 0.59
C ALA A 162 0.77 19.96 0.76
N THR A 163 -0.41 19.55 1.25
CA THR A 163 -1.43 20.51 1.72
C THR A 163 -1.39 20.59 3.24
N PRO A 164 -1.06 21.75 3.86
CA PRO A 164 -1.15 21.90 5.30
C PRO A 164 -2.55 21.58 5.82
N ALA A 165 -2.64 20.79 6.90
CA ALA A 165 -3.91 20.52 7.54
C ALA A 165 -4.46 21.79 8.20
N GLY A 166 -5.73 22.10 7.91
CA GLY A 166 -6.43 23.31 8.31
C GLY A 166 -7.35 23.07 9.50
N SER A 167 -8.63 22.76 9.22
CA SER A 167 -9.64 22.55 10.28
C SER A 167 -9.97 21.08 10.47
N ASP A 168 -10.06 20.65 11.74
CA ASP A 168 -10.45 19.30 12.13
C ASP A 168 -11.94 19.23 12.51
N ARG A 169 -12.65 18.22 11.98
CA ARG A 169 -14.06 17.95 12.32
C ARG A 169 -14.26 16.48 12.69
N MET A 170 -14.55 16.20 13.95
CA MET A 170 -15.05 14.89 14.38
C MET A 170 -16.59 14.89 14.40
N ARG A 171 -17.21 13.83 13.88
CA ARG A 171 -18.66 13.69 13.76
C ARG A 171 -19.15 12.29 14.13
N PHE A 172 -20.27 12.21 14.85
CA PHE A 172 -21.05 10.98 14.98
C PHE A 172 -22.18 10.99 13.95
N LEU A 173 -22.27 9.97 13.10
CA LEU A 173 -23.29 9.89 12.06
C LEU A 173 -24.48 9.05 12.51
N THR A 174 -25.66 9.64 12.40
CA THR A 174 -26.92 8.91 12.20
C THR A 174 -27.20 8.81 10.69
N LYS A 175 -28.25 8.09 10.27
CA LYS A 175 -28.58 7.94 8.83
C LYS A 175 -28.70 9.29 8.08
N ASN A 176 -29.21 10.33 8.74
CA ASN A 176 -29.58 11.60 8.11
C ASN A 176 -28.87 12.84 8.71
N SER A 177 -28.01 12.68 9.71
CA SER A 177 -27.43 13.81 10.45
C SER A 177 -26.04 13.52 11.00
N ALA A 178 -25.17 14.54 10.97
CA ALA A 178 -23.81 14.50 11.49
C ALA A 178 -23.71 15.35 12.77
N ILE A 179 -23.60 14.70 13.93
CA ILE A 179 -23.55 15.34 15.25
C ILE A 179 -22.08 15.68 15.57
N PRO A 180 -21.73 16.92 15.95
CA PRO A 180 -20.39 17.26 16.42
C PRO A 180 -19.95 16.43 17.63
N LEU A 181 -18.73 15.88 17.56
CA LEU A 181 -18.02 15.34 18.73
C LEU A 181 -16.77 16.19 19.00
N PRO A 182 -16.34 16.33 20.27
CA PRO A 182 -15.02 16.88 20.57
C PRO A 182 -13.95 15.88 20.09
N ALA A 183 -12.96 16.37 19.35
CA ALA A 183 -11.86 15.54 18.88
C ALA A 183 -10.87 15.26 20.02
N PRO A 184 -10.45 14.00 20.27
CA PRO A 184 -9.37 13.67 21.19
C PRO A 184 -8.11 14.50 20.90
N PRO A 185 -7.33 14.93 21.93
CA PRO A 185 -6.11 15.70 21.69
C PRO A 185 -5.11 14.99 20.77
N GLN A 186 -5.11 13.65 20.80
CA GLN A 186 -4.29 12.80 19.92
C GLN A 186 -4.66 12.94 18.44
N MET A 187 -5.92 13.27 18.11
CA MET A 187 -6.41 13.41 16.74
C MET A 187 -6.20 14.81 16.12
N ASN A 188 -5.67 15.77 16.88
CA ASN A 188 -5.35 17.12 16.38
C ASN A 188 -4.35 17.04 15.21
N ASN A 189 -4.67 17.70 14.09
CA ASN A 189 -3.84 17.73 12.89
C ASN A 189 -3.11 19.05 12.66
N HIS A 190 -3.09 19.96 13.63
CA HIS A 190 -2.25 21.15 13.57
C HIS A 190 -0.76 20.77 13.38
N GLY A 191 -0.14 21.29 12.32
CA GLY A 191 1.23 20.96 11.93
C GLY A 191 1.39 19.67 11.10
N ASN A 192 0.30 18.96 10.80
CA ASN A 192 0.30 17.82 9.88
C ASN A 192 0.02 18.28 8.43
N TYR A 193 0.26 17.38 7.48
CA TYR A 193 0.00 17.62 6.06
C TYR A 193 -0.90 16.53 5.47
N ILE A 194 -1.81 16.91 4.59
CA ILE A 194 -2.58 16.00 3.73
C ILE A 194 -1.79 15.83 2.42
N VAL A 195 -1.47 14.60 2.07
CA VAL A 195 -0.65 14.25 0.89
C VAL A 195 -1.28 13.09 0.11
N SER A 196 -0.90 12.93 -1.16
CA SER A 196 -0.95 11.60 -1.80
C SER A 196 0.24 10.80 -1.25
N LEU A 197 0.00 9.66 -0.60
CA LEU A 197 1.09 8.85 -0.06
C LEU A 197 1.80 8.08 -1.19
N ASN A 198 1.07 7.75 -2.25
CA ASN A 198 1.63 7.28 -3.53
C ASN A 198 2.70 8.26 -4.07
N GLN A 199 2.40 9.55 -4.17
CA GLN A 199 3.37 10.56 -4.63
C GLN A 199 4.50 10.77 -3.63
N PHE A 200 4.20 10.77 -2.32
CA PHE A 200 5.22 10.92 -1.27
C PHE A 200 6.22 9.75 -1.24
N VAL A 201 5.75 8.52 -1.50
CA VAL A 201 6.63 7.34 -1.61
C VAL A 201 7.48 7.39 -2.88
N LYS A 202 6.91 7.81 -4.03
CA LYS A 202 7.72 8.03 -5.23
C LYS A 202 8.84 9.06 -4.98
N TRP A 203 8.49 10.19 -4.38
CA TRP A 203 9.44 11.23 -3.99
C TRP A 203 10.51 10.71 -3.02
N LEU A 204 10.15 9.91 -2.00
CA LEU A 204 11.12 9.24 -1.13
C LEU A 204 12.05 8.27 -1.88
N GLY A 205 11.55 7.62 -2.93
CA GLY A 205 12.35 6.75 -3.81
C GLY A 205 13.45 7.53 -4.50
N GLU A 206 13.10 8.62 -5.17
CA GLU A 206 14.05 9.52 -5.83
C GLU A 206 15.11 10.06 -4.84
N ARG A 207 14.71 10.44 -3.61
CA ARG A 207 15.66 10.87 -2.56
C ARG A 207 16.56 9.74 -2.04
N ALA A 208 16.16 8.48 -2.18
CA ALA A 208 16.99 7.32 -1.83
C ALA A 208 18.02 7.02 -2.94
N GLU A 209 17.57 7.00 -4.20
CA GLU A 209 18.43 6.83 -5.37
C GLU A 209 19.52 7.92 -5.44
N GLU A 210 19.17 9.18 -5.13
CA GLU A 210 20.08 10.33 -5.11
C GLU A 210 21.31 10.17 -4.20
N ILE A 211 21.23 9.34 -3.15
CA ILE A 211 22.34 9.10 -2.23
C ILE A 211 23.00 7.72 -2.42
N GLY A 212 22.60 6.97 -3.45
CA GLY A 212 23.19 5.68 -3.82
C GLY A 212 22.50 4.45 -3.22
N VAL A 213 21.18 4.50 -2.99
CA VAL A 213 20.37 3.28 -2.73
C VAL A 213 19.98 2.63 -4.06
N GLU A 214 20.15 1.32 -4.18
CA GLU A 214 19.66 0.52 -5.31
C GLU A 214 18.17 0.23 -5.11
N VAL A 215 17.29 0.88 -5.88
CA VAL A 215 15.82 0.69 -5.75
C VAL A 215 15.27 -0.03 -6.99
N TYR A 216 14.74 -1.23 -6.79
CA TYR A 216 14.26 -2.12 -7.85
C TYR A 216 12.73 -2.30 -7.79
N PRO A 217 11.94 -1.36 -8.37
CA PRO A 217 10.52 -1.58 -8.63
C PRO A 217 10.33 -2.65 -9.70
N GLY A 218 9.23 -3.39 -9.61
CA GLY A 218 8.92 -4.52 -10.47
C GLY A 218 9.53 -5.84 -10.02
N PHE A 219 10.27 -5.90 -8.90
CA PHE A 219 10.92 -7.11 -8.41
C PHE A 219 10.25 -7.58 -7.11
N ALA A 220 9.41 -8.62 -7.21
CA ALA A 220 8.69 -9.14 -6.06
C ALA A 220 9.47 -10.24 -5.34
N ALA A 221 9.97 -9.94 -4.14
CA ALA A 221 10.50 -10.98 -3.23
C ALA A 221 9.40 -12.01 -2.92
N SER A 222 9.64 -13.27 -3.31
CA SER A 222 8.67 -14.38 -3.27
C SER A 222 9.02 -15.44 -2.22
N GLU A 223 10.31 -15.54 -1.88
CA GLU A 223 10.86 -16.56 -0.98
C GLU A 223 11.85 -15.93 0.01
N VAL A 224 11.96 -16.49 1.22
CA VAL A 224 13.02 -16.15 2.18
C VAL A 224 14.12 -17.19 2.08
N VAL A 225 15.33 -16.76 1.72
CA VAL A 225 16.51 -17.62 1.63
C VAL A 225 17.10 -17.75 3.04
N TYR A 226 17.31 -18.99 3.49
CA TYR A 226 17.86 -19.28 4.81
C TYR A 226 19.23 -19.94 4.73
N ALA A 227 20.12 -19.57 5.64
CA ALA A 227 21.39 -20.26 5.84
C ALA A 227 21.19 -21.61 6.56
N SER A 228 22.25 -22.43 6.57
CA SER A 228 22.23 -23.78 7.18
C SER A 228 22.08 -23.77 8.70
N ASP A 229 22.38 -22.66 9.38
CA ASP A 229 22.10 -22.42 10.80
C ASP A 229 20.62 -22.07 11.07
N GLY A 230 19.82 -21.89 10.01
CA GLY A 230 18.41 -21.52 10.07
C GLY A 230 18.14 -20.02 10.06
N SER A 231 19.16 -19.16 10.08
CA SER A 231 19.04 -17.71 9.99
C SER A 231 18.65 -17.23 8.58
N VAL A 232 18.19 -15.99 8.45
CA VAL A 232 17.91 -15.39 7.13
C VAL A 232 19.22 -15.02 6.45
N LYS A 233 19.45 -15.60 5.26
CA LYS A 233 20.55 -15.25 4.35
C LYS A 233 20.13 -14.14 3.36
N GLY A 234 18.84 -14.04 3.06
CA GLY A 234 18.35 -13.13 2.02
C GLY A 234 16.92 -13.41 1.58
N VAL A 235 16.60 -13.00 0.36
CA VAL A 235 15.33 -13.31 -0.32
C VAL A 235 15.57 -13.65 -1.78
N ALA A 236 14.62 -14.36 -2.41
CA ALA A 236 14.61 -14.57 -3.85
C ALA A 236 13.39 -13.88 -4.48
N THR A 237 13.52 -13.38 -5.72
CA THR A 237 12.39 -12.86 -6.49
C THR A 237 11.49 -13.99 -6.99
N ASN A 238 10.33 -13.67 -7.55
CA ASN A 238 9.48 -14.65 -8.21
C ASN A 238 10.16 -15.20 -9.48
N ASP A 239 9.92 -16.47 -9.79
CA ASP A 239 10.18 -16.99 -11.13
C ASP A 239 9.24 -16.29 -12.15
N LEU A 240 9.68 -16.16 -13.40
CA LEU A 240 8.92 -15.63 -14.52
C LEU A 240 8.63 -16.75 -15.53
N GLY A 241 7.61 -16.55 -16.37
CA GLY A 241 7.27 -17.54 -17.40
C GLY A 241 6.81 -18.88 -16.84
N VAL A 242 6.07 -18.88 -15.73
CA VAL A 242 5.33 -20.06 -15.24
C VAL A 242 3.86 -19.92 -15.67
N GLY A 243 3.27 -20.99 -16.21
CA GLY A 243 1.86 -21.05 -16.63
C GLY A 243 0.90 -21.25 -15.47
N ARG A 244 -0.41 -21.13 -15.76
CA ARG A 244 -1.48 -21.25 -14.75
C ARG A 244 -1.60 -22.63 -14.13
N ASP A 245 -1.14 -23.67 -14.83
CA ASP A 245 -1.04 -25.05 -14.35
C ASP A 245 0.21 -25.30 -13.47
N GLY A 246 1.06 -24.28 -13.28
CA GLY A 246 2.32 -24.37 -12.55
C GLY A 246 3.48 -24.88 -13.39
N LYS A 247 3.30 -25.16 -14.68
CA LYS A 247 4.38 -25.62 -15.55
C LYS A 247 5.24 -24.46 -16.08
N PRO A 248 6.54 -24.68 -16.32
CA PRO A 248 7.40 -23.71 -17.01
C PRO A 248 6.94 -23.51 -18.47
N LYS A 249 6.95 -22.26 -18.93
CA LYS A 249 6.78 -21.91 -20.34
C LYS A 249 8.13 -21.94 -21.07
N GLU A 250 8.12 -21.76 -22.39
CA GLU A 250 9.34 -21.53 -23.18
C GLU A 250 10.12 -20.29 -22.71
N THR A 251 9.44 -19.31 -22.13
CA THR A 251 10.00 -18.08 -21.57
C THR A 251 10.25 -18.17 -20.05
N PHE A 252 10.44 -19.38 -19.51
CA PHE A 252 10.74 -19.56 -18.09
C PHE A 252 12.09 -18.93 -17.71
N GLU A 253 12.10 -18.13 -16.66
CA GLU A 253 13.29 -17.51 -16.09
C GLU A 253 13.23 -17.65 -14.56
N ARG A 254 14.33 -18.13 -13.97
CA ARG A 254 14.40 -18.41 -12.53
C ARG A 254 14.59 -17.10 -11.76
N GLY A 255 13.86 -16.91 -10.67
CA GLY A 255 14.01 -15.73 -9.81
C GLY A 255 15.41 -15.63 -9.21
N MET A 256 15.91 -14.40 -9.08
CA MET A 256 17.25 -14.07 -8.59
C MET A 256 17.28 -14.05 -7.06
N GLU A 257 18.37 -14.51 -6.45
CA GLU A 257 18.60 -14.38 -5.00
C GLU A 257 19.39 -13.12 -4.64
N PHE A 258 18.97 -12.45 -3.58
CA PHE A 258 19.68 -11.32 -2.99
C PHE A 258 20.15 -11.74 -1.60
N HIS A 259 21.42 -12.13 -1.50
CA HIS A 259 22.06 -12.50 -0.25
C HIS A 259 22.49 -11.22 0.48
N ALA A 260 22.12 -11.10 1.75
CA ALA A 260 22.31 -9.89 2.53
C ALA A 260 22.78 -10.20 3.95
N ARG A 261 23.71 -9.39 4.46
CA ARG A 261 24.17 -9.48 5.87
C ARG A 261 23.03 -9.18 6.85
N VAL A 262 22.07 -8.33 6.43
CA VAL A 262 20.79 -8.08 7.11
C VAL A 262 19.67 -7.96 6.09
N THR A 263 18.55 -8.67 6.30
CA THR A 263 17.30 -8.50 5.53
C THR A 263 16.22 -7.80 6.36
N MET A 264 15.67 -6.69 5.87
CA MET A 264 14.58 -5.95 6.53
C MET A 264 13.24 -6.14 5.80
N PHE A 265 12.22 -6.58 6.52
CA PHE A 265 10.89 -6.88 5.97
C PHE A 265 9.93 -5.70 6.17
N GLY A 266 9.80 -4.87 5.14
CA GLY A 266 8.98 -3.65 5.07
C GLY A 266 7.73 -3.77 4.19
N GLU A 267 7.28 -4.99 3.86
CA GLU A 267 6.08 -5.30 3.04
C GLU A 267 4.79 -4.61 3.51
N GLY A 268 4.76 -4.15 4.76
CA GLY A 268 3.67 -3.43 5.37
C GLY A 268 2.57 -4.36 5.87
N CYS A 269 1.32 -3.89 5.87
CA CYS A 269 0.23 -4.61 6.49
C CYS A 269 0.04 -5.99 5.84
N HIS A 270 0.20 -7.03 6.68
CA HIS A 270 0.09 -8.44 6.33
C HIS A 270 1.02 -8.86 5.17
N GLY A 271 2.32 -8.61 5.35
CA GLY A 271 3.39 -9.09 4.48
C GLY A 271 3.43 -10.62 4.36
N SER A 272 3.64 -11.11 3.15
CA SER A 272 3.68 -12.52 2.77
C SER A 272 4.92 -13.24 3.31
N LEU A 273 6.09 -12.58 3.24
CA LEU A 273 7.33 -13.12 3.82
C LEU A 273 7.41 -12.82 5.31
N SER A 274 6.88 -11.67 5.74
CA SER A 274 6.70 -11.28 7.13
C SER A 274 5.90 -12.34 7.91
N LYS A 275 4.79 -12.84 7.34
CA LYS A 275 4.01 -13.97 7.87
C LYS A 275 4.87 -15.22 8.07
N GLN A 276 5.75 -15.55 7.11
CA GLN A 276 6.63 -16.72 7.19
C GLN A 276 7.71 -16.56 8.28
N VAL A 277 8.45 -15.44 8.33
CA VAL A 277 9.49 -15.23 9.35
C VAL A 277 8.91 -15.09 10.76
N ILE A 278 7.71 -14.48 10.90
CA ILE A 278 6.98 -14.44 12.18
C ILE A 278 6.70 -15.85 12.70
N ASN A 279 6.26 -16.75 11.82
CA ASN A 279 5.97 -18.13 12.19
C ASN A 279 7.24 -18.94 12.46
N LYS A 280 8.26 -18.84 11.60
CA LYS A 280 9.52 -19.61 11.72
C LYS A 280 10.26 -19.31 13.02
N PHE A 281 10.34 -18.04 13.43
CA PHE A 281 11.06 -17.63 14.63
C PHE A 281 10.16 -17.40 15.85
N ASP A 282 8.89 -17.81 15.79
CA ASP A 282 7.90 -17.68 16.88
C ASP A 282 7.84 -16.23 17.45
N LEU A 283 7.85 -15.24 16.54
CA LEU A 283 8.00 -13.83 16.91
C LEU A 283 6.78 -13.27 17.67
N ARG A 284 5.68 -14.02 17.74
CA ARG A 284 4.45 -13.63 18.46
C ARG A 284 4.25 -14.33 19.81
N ARG A 285 5.17 -15.18 20.27
CA ARG A 285 5.06 -15.89 21.57
C ARG A 285 4.64 -15.00 22.75
N ASP A 286 5.24 -13.81 22.82
CA ASP A 286 5.09 -12.87 23.94
C ASP A 286 4.13 -11.70 23.61
N SER A 287 3.35 -11.80 22.53
CA SER A 287 2.37 -10.79 22.11
C SER A 287 1.04 -11.39 21.66
N GLN A 288 0.04 -10.55 21.36
CA GLN A 288 -1.26 -11.01 20.86
C GLN A 288 -1.22 -11.20 19.34
N HIS A 289 -2.22 -11.92 18.83
CA HIS A 289 -2.52 -11.89 17.40
C HIS A 289 -2.78 -10.44 16.96
N GLN A 290 -2.32 -10.09 15.76
CA GLN A 290 -2.69 -8.82 15.15
C GLN A 290 -4.18 -8.86 14.80
N THR A 291 -4.88 -7.75 15.03
CA THR A 291 -6.20 -7.49 14.45
C THR A 291 -6.06 -6.43 13.37
N TYR A 292 -6.98 -6.41 12.41
CA TYR A 292 -6.86 -5.64 11.20
C TYR A 292 -8.20 -4.97 10.83
N GLY A 293 -8.12 -3.92 10.03
CA GLY A 293 -9.27 -3.34 9.34
C GLY A 293 -9.03 -3.26 7.84
N LEU A 294 -10.09 -3.26 7.04
CA LEU A 294 -10.02 -2.94 5.61
C LEU A 294 -10.40 -1.47 5.41
N GLY A 295 -9.44 -0.68 4.94
CA GLY A 295 -9.69 0.68 4.44
C GLY A 295 -10.02 0.65 2.95
N VAL A 296 -11.19 1.16 2.59
CA VAL A 296 -11.60 1.40 1.19
C VAL A 296 -11.51 2.90 0.93
N LYS A 297 -10.83 3.31 -0.16
CA LYS A 297 -10.57 4.72 -0.53
C LYS A 297 -11.10 5.03 -1.93
N GLU A 298 -11.65 6.23 -2.11
CA GLU A 298 -11.80 6.89 -3.42
C GLU A 298 -11.16 8.28 -3.37
N VAL A 299 -10.68 8.76 -4.53
CA VAL A 299 -10.28 10.16 -4.74
C VAL A 299 -11.23 10.78 -5.74
N TRP A 300 -11.71 11.97 -5.42
CA TRP A 300 -12.70 12.73 -6.17
C TRP A 300 -12.17 14.11 -6.53
N GLU A 301 -12.38 14.49 -7.78
CA GLU A 301 -12.36 15.89 -8.20
C GLU A 301 -13.76 16.48 -7.95
N ILE A 302 -13.86 17.57 -7.20
CA ILE A 302 -15.14 18.19 -6.82
C ILE A 302 -15.28 19.62 -7.36
N ASP A 303 -16.51 20.14 -7.29
CA ASP A 303 -16.79 21.57 -7.51
C ASP A 303 -15.92 22.43 -6.57
N PRO A 304 -15.09 23.37 -7.09
CA PRO A 304 -14.30 24.28 -6.27
C PRO A 304 -15.11 25.08 -5.25
N ALA A 305 -16.39 25.36 -5.50
CA ALA A 305 -17.27 26.04 -4.53
C ALA A 305 -17.57 25.22 -3.28
N LYS A 306 -17.38 23.89 -3.33
CA LYS A 306 -17.53 22.94 -2.22
C LYS A 306 -16.19 22.58 -1.55
N PHE A 307 -15.07 23.12 -2.02
CA PHE A 307 -13.73 22.73 -1.60
C PHE A 307 -13.19 23.60 -0.45
N GLU A 308 -13.05 22.99 0.73
CA GLU A 308 -12.40 23.61 1.89
C GLU A 308 -10.94 23.15 2.03
N LYS A 309 -9.96 23.83 1.39
CA LYS A 309 -8.55 23.39 1.40
C LYS A 309 -8.02 23.13 2.82
N GLY A 310 -7.43 21.95 3.03
CA GLY A 310 -6.90 21.55 4.34
C GLY A 310 -7.95 21.01 5.32
N LEU A 311 -9.23 20.94 4.96
CA LEU A 311 -10.27 20.35 5.82
C LEU A 311 -10.00 18.85 6.05
N VAL A 312 -10.06 18.45 7.32
CA VAL A 312 -9.93 17.06 7.78
C VAL A 312 -11.20 16.66 8.54
N VAL A 313 -11.98 15.73 7.99
CA VAL A 313 -13.19 15.20 8.64
C VAL A 313 -13.02 13.73 8.98
N HIS A 314 -13.34 13.38 10.22
CA HIS A 314 -13.42 11.99 10.71
C HIS A 314 -14.82 11.70 11.23
N THR A 315 -15.36 10.52 10.92
CA THR A 315 -16.70 10.12 11.38
C THR A 315 -16.78 8.68 11.90
N MET A 316 -17.78 8.43 12.74
CA MET A 316 -18.11 7.13 13.32
C MET A 316 -19.62 6.96 13.43
N GLY A 317 -20.10 5.72 13.55
CA GLY A 317 -21.52 5.40 13.53
C GLY A 317 -21.97 4.98 12.12
N TYR A 318 -23.07 5.56 11.62
CA TYR A 318 -23.61 5.25 10.29
C TYR A 318 -22.52 5.36 9.20
N PRO A 319 -22.40 4.41 8.26
CA PRO A 319 -23.36 3.35 7.92
C PRO A 319 -23.24 2.07 8.76
N LEU A 320 -22.19 1.95 9.58
CA LEU A 320 -21.88 0.75 10.35
C LEU A 320 -22.82 0.58 11.55
N PRO A 321 -23.20 -0.66 11.90
CA PRO A 321 -23.94 -0.95 13.11
C PRO A 321 -23.04 -0.86 14.35
N LYS A 322 -23.64 -0.72 15.55
CA LYS A 322 -22.91 -0.47 16.81
C LYS A 322 -21.91 -1.57 17.22
N ASP A 323 -22.01 -2.75 16.63
CA ASP A 323 -21.24 -3.96 16.91
C ASP A 323 -20.16 -4.24 15.85
N VAL A 324 -19.98 -3.35 14.87
CA VAL A 324 -18.83 -3.34 13.95
C VAL A 324 -17.98 -2.10 14.21
N TYR A 325 -16.69 -2.30 14.50
CA TYR A 325 -15.76 -1.19 14.65
C TYR A 325 -15.37 -0.66 13.28
N GLY A 326 -15.21 0.65 13.20
CA GLY A 326 -14.84 1.34 11.98
C GLY A 326 -15.21 2.81 12.03
N GLY A 327 -14.91 3.50 10.94
CA GLY A 327 -15.12 4.92 10.82
C GLY A 327 -14.69 5.40 9.44
N SER A 328 -15.11 6.61 9.09
CA SER A 328 -14.84 7.20 7.77
C SER A 328 -13.95 8.42 7.87
N PHE A 329 -13.34 8.77 6.75
CA PHE A 329 -12.60 10.00 6.58
C PHE A 329 -13.00 10.76 5.30
N MET A 330 -12.76 12.06 5.31
CA MET A 330 -12.87 12.95 4.15
C MET A 330 -11.86 14.10 4.31
N TYR A 331 -10.86 14.16 3.43
CA TYR A 331 -9.78 15.15 3.48
C TYR A 331 -9.67 15.93 2.17
N HIS A 332 -9.57 17.25 2.26
CA HIS A 332 -9.51 18.18 1.13
C HIS A 332 -8.07 18.64 0.87
N PHE A 333 -7.52 18.32 -0.30
CA PHE A 333 -6.10 18.52 -0.63
C PHE A 333 -5.88 18.99 -2.07
N GLY A 334 -4.66 19.46 -2.36
CA GLY A 334 -4.25 19.91 -3.69
C GLY A 334 -5.10 21.07 -4.21
N GLU A 335 -5.55 20.92 -5.46
CA GLU A 335 -6.51 21.79 -6.14
C GLU A 335 -7.81 20.99 -6.31
N ASN A 336 -8.87 21.38 -5.59
CA ASN A 336 -10.22 20.79 -5.62
C ASN A 336 -10.32 19.24 -5.56
N LEU A 337 -9.33 18.56 -4.97
CA LEU A 337 -9.38 17.12 -4.72
C LEU A 337 -9.86 16.80 -3.31
N VAL A 338 -10.76 15.83 -3.20
CA VAL A 338 -11.20 15.26 -1.93
C VAL A 338 -10.97 13.76 -1.96
N GLN A 339 -10.25 13.26 -0.96
CA GLN A 339 -10.14 11.83 -0.73
C GLN A 339 -11.03 11.41 0.42
N ILE A 340 -11.77 10.34 0.21
CA ILE A 340 -12.72 9.77 1.15
C ILE A 340 -12.40 8.29 1.37
N GLY A 341 -12.84 7.78 2.51
CA GLY A 341 -12.79 6.34 2.74
C GLY A 341 -13.56 5.89 3.95
N LEU A 342 -13.76 4.58 4.04
CA LEU A 342 -14.32 3.89 5.19
C LEU A 342 -13.36 2.78 5.61
N VAL A 343 -13.04 2.72 6.90
CA VAL A 343 -12.37 1.58 7.53
C VAL A 343 -13.43 0.73 8.22
N VAL A 344 -13.35 -0.58 8.01
CA VAL A 344 -14.17 -1.59 8.69
C VAL A 344 -13.23 -2.64 9.29
N SER A 345 -13.28 -2.84 10.61
CA SER A 345 -12.49 -3.89 11.26
C SER A 345 -12.89 -5.27 10.75
N LEU A 346 -11.91 -6.14 10.54
CA LEU A 346 -12.12 -7.50 10.04
C LEU A 346 -12.61 -8.46 11.14
N ASP A 347 -12.74 -8.04 12.39
CA ASP A 347 -13.48 -8.78 13.43
C ASP A 347 -15.02 -8.67 13.31
N TYR A 348 -15.56 -8.12 12.20
CA TYR A 348 -17.00 -8.09 11.98
C TYR A 348 -17.61 -9.50 11.89
N SER A 349 -18.78 -9.67 12.51
CA SER A 349 -19.40 -10.99 12.71
C SER A 349 -20.40 -11.42 11.64
N ASN A 350 -21.00 -10.47 10.91
CA ASN A 350 -22.06 -10.75 9.95
C ASN A 350 -21.51 -11.05 8.54
N PRO A 351 -21.55 -12.31 8.04
CA PRO A 351 -21.03 -12.65 6.70
C PRO A 351 -21.79 -12.03 5.52
N TRP A 352 -22.93 -11.37 5.74
CA TRP A 352 -23.64 -10.61 4.72
C TRP A 352 -23.12 -9.17 4.56
N MET A 353 -22.24 -8.71 5.45
CA MET A 353 -21.64 -7.38 5.35
C MET A 353 -20.56 -7.34 4.27
N SER A 354 -20.60 -6.31 3.43
CA SER A 354 -19.52 -5.97 2.51
C SER A 354 -18.95 -4.59 2.84
N PRO A 355 -17.67 -4.47 3.24
CA PRO A 355 -17.03 -3.17 3.48
C PRO A 355 -17.09 -2.23 2.28
N TYR A 356 -17.02 -2.76 1.05
CA TYR A 356 -17.23 -2.00 -0.18
C TYR A 356 -18.64 -1.39 -0.24
N GLN A 357 -19.67 -2.19 0.00
CA GLN A 357 -21.06 -1.72 -0.08
C GLN A 357 -21.42 -0.77 1.08
N GLU A 358 -20.88 -0.98 2.28
CA GLU A 358 -21.00 -0.01 3.38
C GLU A 358 -20.36 1.33 2.98
N PHE A 359 -19.21 1.33 2.32
CA PHE A 359 -18.59 2.55 1.81
C PHE A 359 -19.42 3.22 0.69
N GLN A 360 -20.00 2.47 -0.25
CA GLN A 360 -20.93 3.06 -1.24
C GLN A 360 -22.17 3.67 -0.54
N LYS A 361 -22.71 3.00 0.49
CA LYS A 361 -23.82 3.48 1.32
C LYS A 361 -23.47 4.71 2.17
N LEU A 362 -22.22 4.86 2.63
CA LEU A 362 -21.72 6.06 3.32
C LEU A 362 -21.85 7.29 2.42
N LYS A 363 -21.46 7.19 1.13
CA LYS A 363 -21.46 8.34 0.21
C LYS A 363 -22.83 8.99 0.03
N ARG A 364 -23.93 8.24 0.25
CA ARG A 364 -25.32 8.76 0.21
C ARG A 364 -25.71 9.58 1.44
N HIS A 365 -24.93 9.54 2.53
CA HIS A 365 -25.17 10.39 3.70
C HIS A 365 -24.97 11.88 3.32
N PRO A 366 -25.82 12.81 3.79
CA PRO A 366 -25.74 14.22 3.41
C PRO A 366 -24.33 14.83 3.53
N LEU A 367 -23.60 14.55 4.62
CA LEU A 367 -22.24 15.07 4.83
C LEU A 367 -21.26 14.74 3.71
N PHE A 368 -21.43 13.60 3.04
CA PHE A 368 -20.60 13.15 1.93
C PHE A 368 -21.21 13.55 0.59
N ARG A 369 -22.49 13.26 0.38
CA ARG A 369 -23.21 13.60 -0.86
C ARG A 369 -23.09 15.09 -1.18
N ASP A 370 -23.29 15.96 -0.20
CA ASP A 370 -23.34 17.39 -0.44
C ASP A 370 -21.99 17.93 -0.95
N VAL A 371 -20.87 17.26 -0.63
CA VAL A 371 -19.51 17.53 -1.16
C VAL A 371 -19.28 16.86 -2.53
N LEU A 372 -19.68 15.60 -2.68
CA LEU A 372 -19.37 14.75 -3.85
C LEU A 372 -20.31 14.94 -5.05
N GLU A 373 -21.53 15.43 -4.82
CA GLU A 373 -22.55 15.58 -5.87
C GLU A 373 -22.10 16.59 -6.94
N GLY A 374 -22.09 16.14 -8.19
CA GLY A 374 -21.53 16.88 -9.34
C GLY A 374 -20.03 16.65 -9.58
N GLY A 375 -19.32 16.02 -8.63
CA GLY A 375 -17.91 15.67 -8.76
C GLY A 375 -17.67 14.38 -9.57
N LYS A 376 -16.39 14.05 -9.75
CA LYS A 376 -15.89 12.92 -10.52
C LYS A 376 -14.96 12.05 -9.69
N CYS A 377 -15.31 10.78 -9.49
CA CYS A 377 -14.41 9.79 -8.91
C CYS A 377 -13.28 9.47 -9.91
N ILE A 378 -12.03 9.82 -9.56
CA ILE A 378 -10.85 9.66 -10.42
C ILE A 378 -9.97 8.46 -10.04
N SER A 379 -10.03 7.99 -8.79
CA SER A 379 -9.20 6.88 -8.30
C SER A 379 -9.97 6.05 -7.26
N TYR A 380 -9.66 4.76 -7.19
CA TYR A 380 -10.20 3.81 -6.22
C TYR A 380 -9.08 2.91 -5.68
N GLY A 381 -9.26 2.37 -4.48
CA GLY A 381 -8.51 1.20 -4.03
C GLY A 381 -8.91 0.77 -2.62
N ALA A 382 -8.25 -0.27 -2.11
CA ALA A 382 -8.40 -0.69 -0.73
C ALA A 382 -7.15 -1.42 -0.23
N ARG A 383 -6.87 -1.28 1.07
CA ARG A 383 -5.74 -1.94 1.74
C ARG A 383 -6.15 -2.31 3.16
N ALA A 384 -5.74 -3.50 3.62
CA ALA A 384 -5.79 -3.81 5.03
C ALA A 384 -4.82 -2.90 5.82
N LEU A 385 -5.17 -2.56 7.06
CA LEU A 385 -4.34 -1.83 8.01
C LEU A 385 -4.33 -2.55 9.37
N ASN A 386 -3.28 -2.34 10.15
CA ASN A 386 -3.16 -2.91 11.48
C ASN A 386 -4.04 -2.16 12.49
N GLU A 387 -4.75 -2.90 13.34
CA GLU A 387 -5.60 -2.37 14.41
C GLU A 387 -5.29 -2.95 15.81
N GLY A 388 -4.44 -3.97 15.88
CA GLY A 388 -4.10 -4.62 17.14
C GLY A 388 -3.09 -3.86 18.01
N GLY A 389 -2.46 -2.81 17.47
CA GLY A 389 -1.65 -1.83 18.22
C GLY A 389 -0.60 -2.42 19.17
N PHE A 390 -0.40 -1.77 20.31
CA PHE A 390 0.67 -2.07 21.29
C PHE A 390 0.72 -3.53 21.74
N GLN A 391 -0.44 -4.17 21.94
CA GLN A 391 -0.56 -5.56 22.38
C GLN A 391 -0.06 -6.57 21.35
N SER A 392 0.03 -6.17 20.08
CA SER A 392 0.24 -7.04 18.93
C SER A 392 1.56 -6.78 18.22
N ILE A 393 2.44 -5.97 18.81
CA ILE A 393 3.81 -5.79 18.36
C ILE A 393 4.57 -7.10 18.62
N PRO A 394 5.12 -7.76 17.58
CA PRO A 394 5.90 -8.98 17.74
C PRO A 394 7.31 -8.66 18.26
N LYS A 395 8.13 -9.69 18.45
CA LYS A 395 9.59 -9.57 18.35
C LYS A 395 9.96 -9.06 16.95
N VAL A 396 10.81 -8.05 16.89
CA VAL A 396 11.09 -7.30 15.64
C VAL A 396 12.50 -7.50 15.09
N ALA A 397 13.39 -8.16 15.82
CA ALA A 397 14.71 -8.59 15.37
C ALA A 397 14.81 -10.12 15.48
N PHE A 398 15.51 -10.74 14.53
CA PHE A 398 15.77 -12.17 14.45
C PHE A 398 17.12 -12.43 13.74
N PRO A 399 17.66 -13.65 13.77
CA PRO A 399 18.95 -13.94 13.14
C PRO A 399 18.89 -13.67 11.63
N GLY A 400 19.72 -12.73 11.16
CA GLY A 400 19.79 -12.26 9.78
C GLY A 400 18.78 -11.17 9.37
N GLY A 401 17.93 -10.64 10.27
CA GLY A 401 16.95 -9.65 9.84
C GLY A 401 16.05 -9.00 10.88
N ALA A 402 15.12 -8.17 10.39
CA ALA A 402 14.17 -7.41 11.20
C ALA A 402 12.83 -7.14 10.50
N LEU A 403 11.77 -6.93 11.29
CA LEU A 403 10.46 -6.43 10.84
C LEU A 403 10.39 -4.91 11.03
N ILE A 404 9.99 -4.17 10.00
CA ILE A 404 9.83 -2.71 10.06
C ILE A 404 8.43 -2.26 9.66
N GLY A 405 8.00 -1.10 10.16
CA GLY A 405 6.73 -0.48 9.81
C GLY A 405 5.49 -1.34 10.10
N ASP A 406 4.59 -1.38 9.13
CA ASP A 406 3.31 -2.08 9.26
C ASP A 406 3.45 -3.62 9.20
N SER A 407 4.62 -4.16 8.85
CA SER A 407 4.95 -5.58 9.02
C SER A 407 5.01 -5.96 10.51
N ALA A 408 5.54 -5.04 11.34
CA ALA A 408 5.56 -5.15 12.81
C ALA A 408 4.28 -4.58 13.47
N GLY A 409 3.60 -3.65 12.80
CA GLY A 409 2.26 -3.19 13.17
C GLY A 409 2.19 -1.86 13.93
N PHE A 410 3.06 -0.90 13.63
CA PHE A 410 3.18 0.37 14.37
C PHE A 410 2.09 1.43 14.10
N VAL A 411 0.86 1.01 13.80
CA VAL A 411 -0.27 1.91 13.51
C VAL A 411 -0.91 2.45 14.79
N ASN A 412 -1.03 3.77 14.88
CA ASN A 412 -1.87 4.43 15.89
C ASN A 412 -3.31 4.51 15.39
N VAL A 413 -4.12 3.52 15.79
CA VAL A 413 -5.50 3.34 15.31
C VAL A 413 -6.38 4.56 15.60
N PRO A 414 -6.45 5.13 16.83
CA PRO A 414 -7.30 6.29 17.09
C PRO A 414 -6.85 7.57 16.36
N LYS A 415 -5.55 7.72 16.05
CA LYS A 415 -5.06 8.81 15.19
C LYS A 415 -5.34 8.60 13.71
N VAL A 416 -5.63 7.37 13.29
CA VAL A 416 -5.62 6.86 11.90
C VAL A 416 -4.28 7.16 11.21
N LYS A 417 -3.15 6.93 11.91
CA LYS A 417 -1.80 7.23 11.41
C LYS A 417 -0.80 6.10 11.72
N GLY A 418 -0.15 5.60 10.67
CA GLY A 418 0.99 4.68 10.76
C GLY A 418 2.29 5.23 10.17
N THR A 419 2.21 6.11 9.16
CA THR A 419 3.37 6.55 8.34
C THR A 419 4.55 7.07 9.15
N HIS A 420 4.35 7.95 10.13
CA HIS A 420 5.43 8.51 10.95
C HIS A 420 6.13 7.44 11.79
N ASN A 421 5.35 6.58 12.47
CA ASN A 421 5.90 5.45 13.21
C ASN A 421 6.61 4.46 12.28
N ALA A 422 6.09 4.23 11.08
CA ALA A 422 6.68 3.36 10.08
C ALA A 422 8.05 3.87 9.63
N MET A 423 8.14 5.15 9.22
CA MET A 423 9.40 5.81 8.86
C MET A 423 10.41 5.74 10.01
N LYS A 424 10.02 6.16 11.23
CA LYS A 424 10.91 6.13 12.39
C LYS A 424 11.36 4.70 12.74
N SER A 425 10.50 3.70 12.60
CA SER A 425 10.88 2.29 12.84
C SER A 425 11.92 1.79 11.84
N GLY A 426 11.89 2.28 10.59
CA GLY A 426 12.92 2.03 9.58
C GLY A 426 14.25 2.70 9.94
N MET A 427 14.22 3.98 10.35
CA MET A 427 15.41 4.70 10.79
C MET A 427 16.11 4.04 12.00
N LEU A 428 15.33 3.56 12.98
CA LEU A 428 15.88 2.87 14.15
C LEU A 428 16.44 1.47 13.80
N ALA A 429 15.87 0.79 12.81
CA ALA A 429 16.39 -0.48 12.29
C ALA A 429 17.69 -0.25 11.51
N ALA A 430 17.73 0.79 10.67
CA ALA A 430 18.91 1.25 9.94
C ALA A 430 20.09 1.55 10.90
N GLU A 431 19.85 2.35 11.93
CA GLU A 431 20.86 2.67 12.94
C GLU A 431 21.30 1.45 13.76
N ALA A 432 20.45 0.45 13.98
CA ALA A 432 20.84 -0.79 14.64
C ALA A 432 21.62 -1.73 13.71
N ALA A 433 21.25 -1.80 12.43
CA ALA A 433 21.94 -2.59 11.42
C ALA A 433 23.33 -2.02 11.12
N TRP A 434 23.46 -0.70 10.96
CA TRP A 434 24.75 -0.04 10.77
C TRP A 434 25.73 -0.36 11.90
N THR A 435 25.32 -0.17 13.17
CA THR A 435 26.13 -0.53 14.34
C THR A 435 26.51 -2.01 14.32
N ALA A 436 25.53 -2.92 14.17
CA ALA A 436 25.78 -4.37 14.19
C ALA A 436 26.62 -4.89 13.01
N ILE A 437 26.64 -4.18 11.87
CA ILE A 437 27.47 -4.47 10.71
C ILE A 437 28.90 -3.93 10.90
N SER A 438 29.05 -2.73 11.46
CA SER A 438 30.33 -2.03 11.59
C SER A 438 31.19 -2.53 12.75
N GLU A 439 30.56 -2.93 13.86
CA GLU A 439 31.26 -3.46 15.04
C GLU A 439 31.64 -4.94 14.91
N LYS A 440 31.09 -5.63 13.91
CA LYS A 440 31.25 -7.07 13.76
C LYS A 440 32.56 -7.44 13.07
N THR A 441 33.33 -8.31 13.73
CA THR A 441 34.68 -8.74 13.31
C THR A 441 34.76 -10.20 12.89
N ASP A 442 33.65 -10.95 12.94
CA ASP A 442 33.55 -12.34 12.47
C ASP A 442 32.45 -12.52 11.40
N GLU A 443 32.54 -13.62 10.64
CA GLU A 443 31.62 -13.94 9.53
C GLU A 443 30.25 -14.49 9.99
N GLY A 444 29.93 -14.45 11.29
CA GLY A 444 28.70 -15.05 11.80
C GLY A 444 27.43 -14.30 11.41
N THR A 445 26.29 -14.93 11.64
CA THR A 445 24.94 -14.34 11.50
C THR A 445 24.77 -13.05 12.31
N ILE A 446 24.24 -11.98 11.71
CA ILE A 446 23.99 -10.69 12.37
C ILE A 446 22.65 -10.73 13.12
N PHE A 447 22.59 -10.10 14.30
CA PHE A 447 21.37 -9.93 15.08
C PHE A 447 21.26 -8.50 15.61
N LEU A 448 20.11 -7.83 15.40
CA LEU A 448 19.92 -6.41 15.74
C LEU A 448 19.46 -6.22 17.20
N TYR A 449 20.31 -6.55 18.18
CA TYR A 449 19.97 -6.48 19.62
C TYR A 449 19.45 -5.09 20.04
N ASP A 450 20.09 -4.04 19.56
CA ASP A 450 19.73 -2.66 19.90
C ASP A 450 18.41 -2.19 19.28
N TYR A 451 17.89 -2.86 18.25
CA TYR A 451 16.67 -2.40 17.59
C TYR A 451 15.47 -2.44 18.53
N GLU A 452 15.32 -3.50 19.34
CA GLU A 452 14.26 -3.57 20.35
C GLU A 452 14.40 -2.51 21.45
N ASN A 453 15.61 -2.21 21.88
CA ASN A 453 15.86 -1.20 22.93
C ASN A 453 15.55 0.20 22.39
N LYS A 454 16.16 0.56 21.24
CA LYS A 454 15.90 1.81 20.52
C LYS A 454 14.39 1.99 20.24
N LEU A 455 13.68 0.93 19.84
CA LEU A 455 12.23 0.97 19.64
C LEU A 455 11.47 1.26 20.94
N ARG A 456 11.79 0.59 22.05
CA ARG A 456 11.12 0.74 23.36
C ARG A 456 11.31 2.14 23.96
N ASP A 457 12.45 2.76 23.71
CA ASP A 457 12.76 4.12 24.17
C ASP A 457 12.25 5.21 23.21
N SER A 458 11.85 4.82 21.99
CA SER A 458 11.37 5.76 20.98
C SER A 458 9.97 6.35 21.26
N PRO A 459 9.63 7.47 20.59
CA PRO A 459 8.26 8.01 20.59
C PRO A 459 7.18 7.00 20.17
N ILE A 460 7.51 6.02 19.32
CA ILE A 460 6.56 4.99 18.84
C ILE A 460 5.99 4.21 20.03
N TRP A 461 6.86 3.71 20.91
CA TRP A 461 6.46 2.87 22.03
C TRP A 461 5.59 3.64 23.03
N LYS A 462 5.98 4.88 23.32
CA LYS A 462 5.20 5.79 24.18
C LYS A 462 3.84 6.10 23.58
N GLU A 463 3.78 6.43 22.29
CA GLU A 463 2.55 6.77 21.57
C GLU A 463 1.57 5.59 21.53
N LEU A 464 2.02 4.42 21.10
CA LEU A 464 1.16 3.23 21.02
C LEU A 464 0.71 2.75 22.41
N LYS A 465 1.57 2.87 23.42
CA LYS A 465 1.22 2.56 24.81
C LYS A 465 0.17 3.52 25.38
N GLU A 466 0.15 4.80 24.98
CA GLU A 466 -0.86 5.77 25.44
C GLU A 466 -2.27 5.38 25.00
N VAL A 467 -2.43 4.91 23.76
CA VAL A 467 -3.74 4.61 23.15
C VAL A 467 -4.16 3.14 23.23
N ARG A 468 -3.35 2.29 23.86
CA ARG A 468 -3.43 0.81 23.78
C ARG A 468 -4.80 0.20 24.13
N ASN A 469 -5.60 0.83 24.99
CA ASN A 469 -6.88 0.26 25.42
C ASN A 469 -8.07 0.76 24.59
N MET A 470 -7.91 1.79 23.75
CA MET A 470 -9.00 2.39 22.99
C MET A 470 -9.68 1.37 22.06
N ARG A 471 -8.94 0.67 21.19
CA ARG A 471 -9.52 -0.36 20.32
C ARG A 471 -10.12 -1.52 21.15
N PRO A 472 -9.39 -2.21 22.05
CA PRO A 472 -9.97 -3.32 22.81
C PRO A 472 -11.25 -2.98 23.62
N SER A 473 -11.43 -1.73 24.04
CA SER A 473 -12.63 -1.28 24.77
C SER A 473 -13.94 -1.44 23.97
N PHE A 474 -13.84 -1.53 22.63
CA PHE A 474 -14.95 -1.86 21.75
C PHE A 474 -15.58 -3.22 22.03
N HIS A 475 -14.79 -4.22 22.48
CA HIS A 475 -15.28 -5.58 22.70
C HIS A 475 -16.23 -5.74 23.92
N THR A 476 -16.62 -4.65 24.58
CA THR A 476 -17.65 -4.66 25.63
C THR A 476 -19.05 -4.86 25.01
N PRO A 477 -20.07 -5.33 25.78
CA PRO A 477 -21.45 -5.47 25.26
C PRO A 477 -22.10 -4.16 24.76
N LEU A 478 -21.47 -3.01 25.04
CA LEU A 478 -21.89 -1.69 24.57
C LEU A 478 -21.34 -1.33 23.18
N GLY A 479 -20.40 -2.12 22.64
CA GLY A 479 -19.82 -1.93 21.31
C GLY A 479 -19.23 -0.53 21.12
N LEU A 480 -19.61 0.12 20.01
CA LEU A 480 -19.26 1.50 19.66
C LEU A 480 -19.47 2.48 20.81
N TYR A 481 -20.58 2.39 21.56
CA TYR A 481 -20.86 3.32 22.65
C TYR A 481 -19.92 3.11 23.84
N GLY A 482 -19.58 1.85 24.16
CA GLY A 482 -18.56 1.52 25.15
C GLY A 482 -17.18 2.04 24.74
N CYS A 483 -16.84 1.85 23.47
CA CYS A 483 -15.61 2.38 22.88
C CYS A 483 -15.52 3.90 22.99
N ILE A 484 -16.56 4.64 22.59
CA ILE A 484 -16.58 6.12 22.65
C ILE A 484 -16.40 6.61 24.09
N MET A 485 -17.15 6.04 25.05
CA MET A 485 -17.05 6.43 26.45
C MET A 485 -15.65 6.14 27.03
N TYR A 486 -15.10 4.95 26.79
CA TYR A 486 -13.78 4.57 27.29
C TYR A 486 -12.66 5.37 26.59
N SER A 487 -12.71 5.54 25.26
CA SER A 487 -11.75 6.35 24.51
C SER A 487 -11.78 7.82 24.92
N GLY A 488 -12.95 8.39 25.22
CA GLY A 488 -13.07 9.74 25.79
C GLY A 488 -12.42 9.84 27.17
N LEU A 489 -12.73 8.90 28.07
CA LEU A 489 -12.11 8.81 29.39
C LEU A 489 -10.58 8.66 29.32
N GLU A 490 -10.08 7.81 28.42
CA GLU A 490 -8.64 7.58 28.23
C GLU A 490 -7.95 8.76 27.56
N ALA A 491 -8.55 9.41 26.57
CA ALA A 491 -7.97 10.54 25.86
C ALA A 491 -7.87 11.82 26.71
N TYR A 492 -8.95 12.18 27.42
CA TYR A 492 -9.04 13.45 28.13
C TYR A 492 -8.55 13.39 29.58
N ILE A 493 -8.82 12.28 30.29
CA ILE A 493 -8.61 12.18 31.74
C ILE A 493 -7.41 11.29 32.06
N LEU A 494 -7.44 10.01 31.66
CA LEU A 494 -6.43 9.02 32.10
C LEU A 494 -5.11 9.11 31.32
N LYS A 495 -5.13 9.62 30.08
CA LYS A 495 -3.98 9.80 29.17
C LYS A 495 -3.09 8.55 29.06
N GLY A 496 -3.71 7.38 28.96
CA GLY A 496 -3.05 6.07 28.92
C GLY A 496 -2.32 5.63 30.21
N ARG A 497 -2.36 6.44 31.28
CA ARG A 497 -1.62 6.22 32.55
C ARG A 497 -2.31 5.23 33.50
N VAL A 498 -2.92 4.20 32.94
CA VAL A 498 -3.59 3.12 33.69
C VAL A 498 -2.61 1.95 33.95
N PRO A 499 -2.71 1.25 35.09
CA PRO A 499 -1.85 0.11 35.41
C PRO A 499 -2.29 -1.22 34.75
N TRP A 500 -3.28 -1.20 33.85
CA TRP A 500 -3.77 -2.37 33.11
C TRP A 500 -3.59 -2.24 31.60
N THR A 501 -3.71 -3.34 30.88
CA THR A 501 -3.82 -3.38 29.42
C THR A 501 -4.93 -4.35 29.04
N LEU A 502 -5.94 -3.86 28.31
CA LEU A 502 -7.03 -4.67 27.78
C LEU A 502 -6.50 -5.61 26.68
N LYS A 503 -7.14 -6.77 26.52
CA LYS A 503 -6.79 -7.75 25.48
C LYS A 503 -7.79 -7.72 24.32
N HIS A 504 -7.32 -8.04 23.13
CA HIS A 504 -8.18 -8.42 22.01
C HIS A 504 -8.90 -9.72 22.34
N LYS A 505 -10.04 -9.95 21.69
CA LYS A 505 -10.84 -11.18 21.91
C LYS A 505 -10.51 -12.25 20.88
N THR A 506 -11.24 -12.24 19.78
CA THR A 506 -11.23 -13.26 18.75
C THR A 506 -10.43 -12.76 17.56
N PRO A 507 -9.54 -13.56 16.96
CA PRO A 507 -8.90 -13.22 15.68
C PRO A 507 -9.94 -12.96 14.59
N ASP A 508 -9.61 -12.08 13.64
CA ASP A 508 -10.55 -11.56 12.64
C ASP A 508 -11.24 -12.67 11.79
N HIS A 509 -10.50 -13.71 11.39
CA HIS A 509 -11.05 -14.87 10.69
C HIS A 509 -12.13 -15.60 11.51
N ALA A 510 -11.85 -15.83 12.79
CA ALA A 510 -12.70 -16.60 13.71
C ALA A 510 -13.88 -15.79 14.28
N ALA A 511 -13.98 -14.49 13.97
CA ALA A 511 -15.07 -13.64 14.44
C ALA A 511 -16.39 -13.81 13.66
N THR A 512 -16.34 -14.43 12.47
CA THR A 512 -17.49 -14.59 11.56
C THR A 512 -18.49 -15.61 12.11
N LEU A 513 -19.76 -15.23 12.22
CA LEU A 513 -20.87 -16.12 12.58
C LEU A 513 -21.45 -16.81 11.34
N PRO A 514 -22.10 -17.99 11.48
CA PRO A 514 -22.85 -18.60 10.40
C PRO A 514 -23.98 -17.68 9.90
N ALA A 515 -24.20 -17.68 8.58
CA ALA A 515 -25.08 -16.78 7.85
C ALA A 515 -26.57 -16.92 8.20
N ASP A 516 -26.97 -18.04 8.81
CA ASP A 516 -28.32 -18.30 9.32
C ASP A 516 -28.56 -17.72 10.73
N LYS A 517 -27.50 -17.37 11.47
CA LYS A 517 -27.60 -16.75 12.81
C LYS A 517 -27.68 -15.23 12.80
N VAL A 518 -27.50 -14.62 11.62
CA VAL A 518 -27.43 -13.17 11.45
C VAL A 518 -28.42 -12.69 10.39
N ARG A 519 -28.80 -11.41 10.46
CA ARG A 519 -29.69 -10.79 9.48
C ARG A 519 -28.94 -10.56 8.15
N LYS A 520 -29.49 -11.08 7.05
CA LYS A 520 -29.07 -10.74 5.69
C LYS A 520 -29.16 -9.24 5.44
N ILE A 521 -28.11 -8.68 4.86
CA ILE A 521 -28.04 -7.27 4.46
C ILE A 521 -28.29 -7.20 2.95
N GLU A 522 -29.29 -6.42 2.56
CA GLU A 522 -29.56 -6.06 1.17
C GLU A 522 -29.04 -4.64 0.94
N TYR A 523 -28.20 -4.46 -0.08
CA TYR A 523 -27.61 -3.17 -0.43
C TYR A 523 -28.35 -2.55 -1.62
N GLU A 524 -28.51 -1.23 -1.60
CA GLU A 524 -29.16 -0.48 -2.68
C GLU A 524 -28.27 -0.52 -3.94
N LYS A 525 -28.89 -0.66 -5.13
CA LYS A 525 -28.15 -0.65 -6.39
C LYS A 525 -27.40 0.67 -6.58
N PRO A 526 -26.17 0.66 -7.16
CA PRO A 526 -25.42 1.87 -7.45
C PRO A 526 -26.16 2.73 -8.49
N ASP A 527 -25.95 4.04 -8.43
CA ASP A 527 -26.55 5.04 -9.32
C ASP A 527 -25.65 5.44 -10.50
N GLY A 528 -24.41 4.93 -10.53
CA GLY A 528 -23.40 5.23 -11.55
C GLY A 528 -22.84 6.65 -11.47
N LYS A 529 -23.18 7.42 -10.42
CA LYS A 529 -22.81 8.84 -10.27
C LYS A 529 -22.10 9.10 -8.95
N LEU A 530 -22.78 8.86 -7.83
CA LEU A 530 -22.24 8.97 -6.48
C LEU A 530 -21.74 7.61 -5.97
N THR A 531 -22.37 6.55 -6.45
CA THR A 531 -22.15 5.16 -6.05
C THR A 531 -21.97 4.27 -7.27
N PHE A 532 -21.04 3.31 -7.19
CA PHE A 532 -20.60 2.49 -8.32
C PHE A 532 -20.70 1.00 -8.00
N ASP A 533 -20.84 0.18 -9.03
CA ASP A 533 -20.56 -1.25 -8.91
C ASP A 533 -19.06 -1.49 -8.72
N ILE A 534 -18.71 -2.70 -8.26
CA ILE A 534 -17.34 -3.02 -7.88
C ILE A 534 -16.38 -3.06 -9.08
N LEU A 535 -16.84 -3.43 -10.28
CA LEU A 535 -15.98 -3.52 -11.47
C LEU A 535 -15.63 -2.14 -12.02
N THR A 536 -16.60 -1.22 -12.05
CA THR A 536 -16.38 0.22 -12.32
C THR A 536 -15.41 0.84 -11.31
N SER A 537 -15.38 0.36 -10.07
CA SER A 537 -14.37 0.78 -9.08
C SER A 537 -13.01 0.14 -9.36
N VAL A 538 -12.94 -1.17 -9.63
CA VAL A 538 -11.69 -1.90 -9.93
C VAL A 538 -10.97 -1.31 -11.14
N SER A 539 -11.68 -0.90 -12.20
CA SER A 539 -11.04 -0.26 -13.36
C SER A 539 -10.31 1.04 -13.02
N ARG A 540 -10.68 1.75 -11.93
CA ARG A 540 -10.00 2.96 -11.43
C ARG A 540 -8.78 2.66 -10.55
N THR A 541 -8.46 1.39 -10.30
CA THR A 541 -7.20 0.98 -9.64
C THR A 541 -6.05 0.80 -10.63
N GLY A 542 -6.37 0.69 -11.94
CA GLY A 542 -5.42 0.29 -12.97
C GLY A 542 -4.80 -1.10 -12.76
N THR A 543 -5.36 -1.94 -11.88
CA THR A 543 -4.81 -3.27 -11.58
C THR A 543 -4.87 -4.19 -12.80
N ASN A 544 -3.81 -4.96 -13.01
CA ASN A 544 -3.74 -6.01 -14.01
C ASN A 544 -2.68 -7.06 -13.63
N HIS A 545 -2.89 -8.29 -14.09
CA HIS A 545 -1.96 -9.41 -14.00
C HIS A 545 -2.03 -10.19 -15.32
N GLU A 546 -0.97 -10.91 -15.68
CA GLU A 546 -0.98 -11.94 -16.71
C GLU A 546 -2.01 -13.02 -16.35
N GLU A 547 -2.86 -13.43 -17.30
CA GLU A 547 -3.95 -14.39 -17.05
C GLU A 547 -3.45 -15.84 -16.96
N ASP A 548 -2.38 -16.13 -17.71
CA ASP A 548 -1.70 -17.42 -17.71
C ASP A 548 -0.48 -17.41 -16.78
N GLN A 549 -0.74 -17.29 -15.48
CA GLN A 549 0.25 -17.47 -14.42
C GLN A 549 -0.37 -18.23 -13.22
N PRO A 550 0.43 -18.79 -12.30
CA PRO A 550 -0.07 -19.39 -11.07
C PRO A 550 -0.95 -18.42 -10.27
N VAL A 551 -2.12 -18.89 -9.83
CA VAL A 551 -3.05 -18.06 -9.06
C VAL A 551 -2.45 -17.75 -7.69
N HIS A 552 -1.90 -16.54 -7.54
CA HIS A 552 -1.23 -16.05 -6.31
C HIS A 552 -2.14 -16.00 -5.05
N LEU A 553 -3.43 -16.31 -5.22
CA LEU A 553 -4.43 -16.49 -4.16
C LEU A 553 -4.62 -18.00 -3.94
N GLN A 554 -3.65 -18.60 -3.27
CA GLN A 554 -3.52 -20.05 -3.19
C GLN A 554 -4.62 -20.66 -2.31
N VAL A 555 -5.40 -21.57 -2.90
CA VAL A 555 -6.41 -22.40 -2.23
C VAL A 555 -6.17 -23.83 -2.69
N LYS A 556 -5.81 -24.72 -1.75
CA LYS A 556 -5.29 -26.06 -2.06
C LYS A 556 -6.30 -26.97 -2.77
N ASP A 557 -7.57 -26.87 -2.39
CA ASP A 557 -8.68 -27.65 -2.94
C ASP A 557 -9.92 -26.76 -2.95
N TRP A 558 -10.41 -26.41 -4.15
CA TRP A 558 -11.50 -25.47 -4.34
C TRP A 558 -12.87 -26.09 -4.02
N ASP A 559 -13.01 -27.41 -4.16
CA ASP A 559 -14.25 -28.11 -3.83
C ASP A 559 -14.35 -28.31 -2.31
N ALA A 560 -13.26 -28.68 -1.64
CA ALA A 560 -13.20 -28.72 -0.18
C ALA A 560 -13.34 -27.33 0.48
N HIS A 561 -12.80 -26.28 -0.15
CA HIS A 561 -13.09 -24.89 0.24
C HIS A 561 -14.59 -24.62 0.16
N THR A 562 -15.21 -24.87 -1.00
CA THR A 562 -16.65 -24.64 -1.22
C THR A 562 -17.52 -25.38 -0.20
N GLU A 563 -17.25 -26.67 0.06
CA GLU A 563 -17.95 -27.50 1.04
C GLU A 563 -17.90 -26.89 2.46
N SER A 564 -16.75 -26.33 2.85
CA SER A 564 -16.52 -25.82 4.19
C SER A 564 -16.91 -24.35 4.40
N THR A 565 -16.91 -23.51 3.35
CA THR A 565 -17.21 -22.07 3.45
C THR A 565 -18.59 -21.67 2.94
N TYR A 566 -19.07 -22.28 1.84
CA TYR A 566 -20.29 -21.83 1.18
C TYR A 566 -21.57 -22.16 1.97
N PRO A 567 -21.78 -23.36 2.54
CA PRO A 567 -22.95 -23.63 3.37
C PRO A 567 -23.05 -22.73 4.62
N PRO A 568 -22.02 -22.58 5.48
CA PRO A 568 -22.13 -21.79 6.70
C PRO A 568 -22.04 -20.28 6.48
N PHE A 569 -21.24 -19.78 5.52
CA PHE A 569 -20.99 -18.33 5.36
C PHE A 569 -21.56 -17.73 4.08
N LYS A 570 -22.15 -18.56 3.20
CA LYS A 570 -22.78 -18.15 1.92
C LYS A 570 -21.83 -17.33 1.05
N GLY A 571 -20.60 -17.83 0.90
CA GLY A 571 -19.57 -17.23 0.06
C GLY A 571 -19.14 -15.84 0.54
N LEU A 572 -18.65 -15.75 1.78
CA LEU A 572 -18.19 -14.50 2.42
C LEU A 572 -17.14 -13.75 1.57
N GLU A 573 -16.35 -14.51 0.82
CA GLU A 573 -15.22 -14.05 0.02
C GLU A 573 -15.66 -13.04 -1.04
N ASN A 574 -16.88 -13.19 -1.59
CA ASN A 574 -17.47 -12.25 -2.55
C ASN A 574 -17.92 -10.92 -1.95
N ARG A 575 -17.94 -10.80 -0.60
CA ARG A 575 -18.34 -9.58 0.14
C ARG A 575 -17.19 -8.87 0.82
N PHE A 576 -16.23 -9.61 1.43
CA PHE A 576 -15.04 -8.96 2.00
C PHE A 576 -14.08 -8.47 0.92
N CYS A 577 -14.09 -9.07 -0.27
CA CYS A 577 -13.12 -8.74 -1.30
C CYS A 577 -13.45 -7.40 -1.95
N PRO A 578 -12.58 -6.37 -1.82
CA PRO A 578 -12.84 -5.05 -2.37
C PRO A 578 -12.74 -4.98 -3.90
N ALA A 579 -12.42 -6.10 -4.57
CA ALA A 579 -12.18 -6.13 -6.01
C ALA A 579 -12.91 -7.25 -6.78
N GLY A 580 -13.89 -7.94 -6.18
CA GLY A 580 -14.69 -8.95 -6.89
C GLY A 580 -13.88 -10.13 -7.44
N VAL A 581 -12.82 -10.52 -6.73
CA VAL A 581 -11.91 -11.60 -7.16
C VAL A 581 -12.53 -12.98 -6.96
N TYR A 582 -13.33 -13.15 -5.92
CA TYR A 582 -13.91 -14.45 -5.55
C TYR A 582 -15.38 -14.50 -5.95
N GLU A 583 -15.74 -15.52 -6.72
CA GLU A 583 -17.10 -15.77 -7.18
C GLU A 583 -17.53 -17.20 -6.88
N TYR A 584 -18.84 -17.38 -6.71
CA TYR A 584 -19.49 -18.68 -6.64
C TYR A 584 -20.47 -18.73 -7.81
N VAL A 585 -20.01 -19.28 -8.92
CA VAL A 585 -20.74 -19.32 -10.20
C VAL A 585 -21.74 -20.47 -10.14
N GLU A 586 -22.98 -20.27 -10.61
CA GLU A 586 -24.01 -21.31 -10.66
C GLU A 586 -23.53 -22.51 -11.50
N ASP A 587 -23.58 -23.71 -10.92
CA ASP A 587 -23.10 -24.96 -11.51
C ASP A 587 -23.87 -26.14 -10.92
N GLU A 588 -24.85 -26.66 -11.67
CA GLU A 588 -25.71 -27.78 -11.25
C GLU A 588 -24.93 -29.10 -11.06
N SER A 589 -23.69 -29.21 -11.56
CA SER A 589 -22.86 -30.40 -11.37
C SER A 589 -22.21 -30.47 -9.98
N LYS A 590 -22.21 -29.36 -9.23
CA LYS A 590 -21.56 -29.25 -7.92
C LYS A 590 -22.56 -29.48 -6.77
N PRO A 591 -22.14 -30.09 -5.63
CA PRO A 591 -23.04 -30.44 -4.52
C PRO A 591 -23.89 -29.28 -3.96
N HIS A 592 -23.37 -28.04 -4.02
CA HIS A 592 -24.05 -26.84 -3.51
C HIS A 592 -24.70 -25.99 -4.61
N GLY A 593 -24.78 -26.50 -5.84
CA GLY A 593 -25.27 -25.75 -7.01
C GLY A 593 -24.35 -24.61 -7.46
N VAL A 594 -23.13 -24.55 -6.94
CA VAL A 594 -22.14 -23.52 -7.26
C VAL A 594 -20.73 -24.07 -7.36
N ARG A 595 -19.92 -23.46 -8.22
CA ARG A 595 -18.48 -23.66 -8.36
C ARG A 595 -17.72 -22.41 -7.91
N PHE A 596 -16.75 -22.57 -7.03
CA PHE A 596 -15.84 -21.49 -6.64
C PHE A 596 -14.93 -21.08 -7.80
N GLN A 597 -14.68 -19.77 -7.93
CA GLN A 597 -13.84 -19.19 -8.98
C GLN A 597 -13.01 -18.03 -8.44
N ILE A 598 -11.74 -18.00 -8.84
CA ILE A 598 -10.78 -16.94 -8.52
C ILE A 598 -10.40 -16.19 -9.81
N ASN A 599 -10.88 -14.95 -9.93
CA ASN A 599 -10.55 -13.98 -10.99
C ASN A 599 -9.31 -13.18 -10.59
N ALA A 600 -8.16 -13.85 -10.53
CA ALA A 600 -6.93 -13.33 -9.92
C ALA A 600 -6.44 -12.00 -10.53
N GLN A 601 -6.74 -11.74 -11.82
CA GLN A 601 -6.36 -10.51 -12.51
C GLN A 601 -6.94 -9.24 -11.86
N ASN A 602 -8.08 -9.35 -11.17
CA ASN A 602 -8.71 -8.24 -10.45
C ASN A 602 -8.08 -7.95 -9.08
N CYS A 603 -7.08 -8.72 -8.62
CA CYS A 603 -6.55 -8.57 -7.26
C CYS A 603 -5.95 -7.17 -7.06
N ILE A 604 -6.22 -6.54 -5.91
CA ILE A 604 -5.66 -5.22 -5.58
C ILE A 604 -4.67 -5.28 -4.40
N HIS A 605 -4.09 -6.46 -4.15
CA HIS A 605 -3.07 -6.70 -3.13
C HIS A 605 -3.46 -6.26 -1.70
N CYS A 606 -4.76 -6.12 -1.42
CA CYS A 606 -5.27 -5.58 -0.16
C CYS A 606 -4.92 -6.43 1.07
N LYS A 607 -4.66 -7.74 0.88
CA LYS A 607 -4.44 -8.82 1.87
C LYS A 607 -5.65 -9.27 2.70
N THR A 608 -6.84 -8.66 2.52
CA THR A 608 -8.06 -8.99 3.30
C THR A 608 -8.44 -10.47 3.29
N CYS A 609 -8.26 -11.17 2.16
CA CYS A 609 -8.65 -12.57 2.03
C CYS A 609 -7.87 -13.49 2.97
N ASP A 610 -6.55 -13.37 3.01
CA ASP A 610 -5.67 -14.11 3.92
C ASP A 610 -6.03 -13.83 5.39
N ILE A 611 -6.42 -12.59 5.72
CA ILE A 611 -6.80 -12.18 7.08
C ILE A 611 -8.20 -12.68 7.51
N LYS A 612 -9.19 -12.64 6.60
CA LYS A 612 -10.62 -12.78 6.93
C LYS A 612 -11.24 -14.13 6.53
N ALA A 613 -10.59 -14.93 5.68
CA ALA A 613 -11.06 -16.27 5.34
C ALA A 613 -11.22 -17.12 6.62
N PRO A 614 -12.43 -17.58 7.00
CA PRO A 614 -12.70 -18.14 8.33
C PRO A 614 -11.86 -19.35 8.70
N HIS A 615 -11.51 -20.18 7.71
CA HIS A 615 -10.71 -21.40 7.89
C HIS A 615 -9.20 -21.20 7.67
N GLN A 616 -8.76 -19.96 7.35
CA GLN A 616 -7.36 -19.62 7.08
C GLN A 616 -6.70 -20.47 5.98
N ASP A 617 -7.49 -20.84 4.97
CA ASP A 617 -7.16 -21.73 3.85
C ASP A 617 -6.83 -20.99 2.55
N ILE A 618 -7.07 -19.68 2.49
CA ILE A 618 -6.57 -18.78 1.44
C ILE A 618 -5.20 -18.23 1.88
N ASN A 619 -4.14 -18.52 1.11
CA ASN A 619 -2.82 -17.96 1.35
C ASN A 619 -2.44 -16.99 0.21
N TRP A 620 -2.24 -15.71 0.55
CA TRP A 620 -1.79 -14.70 -0.40
C TRP A 620 -0.28 -14.78 -0.59
N GLN A 621 0.15 -15.03 -1.83
CA GLN A 621 1.53 -14.90 -2.28
C GLN A 621 1.66 -13.75 -3.27
N VAL A 622 2.89 -13.39 -3.61
CA VAL A 622 3.16 -12.42 -4.66
C VAL A 622 2.83 -13.04 -6.03
N PRO A 623 2.15 -12.32 -6.94
CA PRO A 623 2.17 -12.65 -8.36
C PRO A 623 3.54 -12.28 -8.96
N GLN A 624 3.66 -12.34 -10.29
CA GLN A 624 4.82 -11.80 -10.98
C GLN A 624 5.07 -10.33 -10.59
N GLY A 625 6.35 -9.97 -10.45
CA GLY A 625 6.77 -8.61 -10.17
C GLY A 625 6.32 -7.63 -11.27
N GLY A 626 5.97 -6.41 -10.86
CA GLY A 626 5.43 -5.37 -11.75
C GLY A 626 3.89 -5.32 -11.83
N GLU A 627 3.23 -6.40 -11.42
CA GLU A 627 1.78 -6.55 -11.49
C GLU A 627 1.03 -6.07 -10.26
N GLY A 628 -0.29 -5.93 -10.39
CA GLY A 628 -1.18 -5.41 -9.36
C GLY A 628 -1.62 -3.96 -9.62
N PRO A 629 -2.12 -3.26 -8.58
CA PRO A 629 -2.61 -1.90 -8.70
C PRO A 629 -1.62 -0.92 -9.31
N LYS A 630 -2.15 -0.02 -10.13
CA LYS A 630 -1.48 1.18 -10.63
C LYS A 630 -2.13 2.40 -9.99
N TYR A 631 -2.09 2.45 -8.66
CA TYR A 631 -2.79 3.47 -7.91
C TYR A 631 -2.27 4.87 -8.24
N TYR A 632 -3.20 5.83 -8.26
CA TYR A 632 -2.95 7.23 -8.59
C TYR A 632 -3.62 8.13 -7.54
N MET A 633 -2.85 9.08 -6.98
CA MET A 633 -3.30 10.03 -5.94
C MET A 633 -3.76 9.38 -4.61
N THR A 634 -3.30 8.16 -4.32
CA THR A 634 -3.75 7.31 -3.21
C THR A 634 -2.95 7.41 -1.92
#